data_AF-A0A1S1QJZ5-F1
#
_entry.id   AF-A0A1S1QJZ5-F1
#
_cell.length_a   1.000
_cell.length_b   1.000
_cell.length_c   1.000
_cell.angle_alpha   90.00
_cell.angle_beta   90.00
_cell.angle_gamma   90.00
#
_symmetry.space_group_name_H-M   'P 1'
#
loop_
_entity.id
_entity.type
_entity.pdbx_description
1 polymer ?
#
loop_
_entity_poly.entity_id
_entity_poly.type
_entity_poly.pdbx_seq_one_letter_code
_entity_poly.pdbx_strand_id
1 'polypeptide(L)' 'MEAFYGRPECLLDPTVREAQSAWGHIASDAAARAADRLRAGVVSGAWDRRHAAPRHQPALVGSPRLVTACR' A
#
# COMPACT_ATOMS: atom_id res chain seq x y z
N MET A 1 0.64 -5.18 -1.60
CA MET A 1 0.26 -3.76 -1.66
C MET A 1 -1.26 -3.54 -1.76
N GLU A 2 -1.98 -4.20 -2.68
CA GLU A 2 -3.46 -4.08 -2.81
C GLU A 2 -4.22 -4.38 -1.50
N ALA A 3 -3.71 -5.27 -0.65
CA ALA A 3 -4.29 -5.57 0.67
C ALA A 3 -4.41 -4.33 1.60
N PHE A 4 -3.65 -3.26 1.33
CA PHE A 4 -3.64 -2.02 2.12
C PHE A 4 -4.22 -0.83 1.33
N TYR A 5 -5.05 -1.08 0.30
CA TYR A 5 -5.54 -0.05 -0.64
C TYR A 5 -6.19 1.17 0.01
N GLY A 6 -6.89 0.99 1.13
CA GLY A 6 -7.51 2.08 1.91
C GLY A 6 -6.73 2.46 3.17
N ARG A 7 -5.56 1.88 3.43
CA ARG A 7 -4.79 2.04 4.67
C ARG A 7 -3.29 2.18 4.36
N PRO A 8 -2.89 3.21 3.58
CA PRO A 8 -1.50 3.37 3.16
C PRO A 8 -0.52 3.47 4.33
N GLU A 9 -0.95 3.99 5.49
CA GLU A 9 -0.13 4.10 6.70
C GLU A 9 0.43 2.75 7.18
N CYS A 10 -0.19 1.61 6.84
CA CYS A 10 0.36 0.28 7.12
C CYS A 10 1.73 0.07 6.45
N LEU A 11 2.00 0.74 5.32
CA LEU A 11 3.30 0.67 4.64
C LEU A 11 4.41 1.45 5.36
N LEU A 12 4.10 2.20 6.42
CA LEU A 12 5.11 2.85 7.27
C LEU A 12 5.78 1.87 8.23
N ASP A 13 5.14 0.74 8.50
CA ASP A 13 5.74 -0.36 9.25
C ASP A 13 6.77 -1.08 8.35
N PRO A 14 8.06 -1.11 8.73
CA PRO A 14 9.08 -1.80 7.95
C PRO A 14 8.77 -3.30 7.79
N THR A 15 8.19 -3.95 8.78
CA THR A 15 7.88 -5.39 8.73
C THR A 15 6.85 -5.72 7.66
N VAL A 16 5.87 -4.84 7.45
CA VAL A 16 4.85 -4.95 6.38
C VAL A 16 5.49 -4.87 5.01
N ARG A 17 6.53 -4.04 4.84
CA ARG A 17 7.26 -3.90 3.57
C ARG A 17 8.20 -5.07 3.34
N GLU A 18 8.92 -5.50 4.37
CA GLU A 18 9.84 -6.66 4.32
C GLU A 18 9.10 -7.96 3.99
N ALA A 19 7.86 -8.11 4.45
CA ALA A 19 7.00 -9.26 4.11
C ALA A 19 6.51 -9.28 2.65
N GLN A 20 6.82 -8.26 1.84
CA GLN A 20 6.35 -8.12 0.47
C GLN A 20 7.54 -8.17 -0.51
N SER A 21 7.67 -9.28 -1.25
CA SER A 21 8.81 -9.54 -2.15
C SER A 21 9.12 -8.41 -3.14
N ALA A 22 8.10 -7.68 -3.60
CA ALA A 22 8.26 -6.53 -4.50
C ALA A 22 9.18 -5.44 -3.94
N TRP A 23 9.23 -5.24 -2.61
CA TRP A 23 10.12 -4.25 -1.99
C TRP A 23 11.59 -4.62 -2.10
N GLY A 24 11.92 -5.90 -2.28
CA GLY A 24 13.30 -6.36 -2.53
C GLY A 24 13.87 -5.87 -3.87
N HIS A 25 13.03 -5.38 -4.78
CA HIS A 25 13.46 -4.79 -6.05
C HIS A 25 13.68 -3.27 -5.98
N ILE A 26 13.44 -2.64 -4.82
CA ILE A 26 13.57 -1.20 -4.63
C ILE A 26 14.85 -0.92 -3.85
N ALA A 27 15.67 0.01 -4.32
CA ALA A 27 16.85 0.46 -3.58
C ALA A 27 16.45 0.97 -2.18
N SER A 28 17.23 0.63 -1.16
CA SER A 28 16.89 0.91 0.25
C SER A 28 16.72 2.41 0.53
N ASP A 29 17.54 3.25 -0.10
CA ASP A 29 17.46 4.71 -0.03
C ASP A 29 16.15 5.25 -0.66
N ALA A 30 15.71 4.68 -1.78
CA ALA A 30 14.45 5.02 -2.42
C ALA A 30 13.25 4.58 -1.58
N ALA A 31 13.30 3.38 -0.99
CA ALA A 31 12.26 2.89 -0.09
C ALA A 31 12.14 3.74 1.19
N ALA A 32 13.25 4.18 1.77
CA ALA A 32 13.28 5.09 2.91
C ALA A 32 12.65 6.44 2.56
N ARG A 33 13.10 7.08 1.46
CA ARG A 33 12.55 8.35 0.97
C ARG A 33 11.05 8.25 0.67
N ALA A 34 10.57 7.13 0.15
CA ALA A 34 9.15 6.91 -0.12
C ALA A 34 8.34 6.85 1.18
N ALA A 35 8.82 6.13 2.20
CA ALA A 35 8.16 6.06 3.49
C ALA A 35 8.13 7.41 4.21
N ASP A 36 9.20 8.21 4.14
CA ASP A 36 9.22 9.54 4.75
C ASP A 36 8.23 10.50 4.08
N ARG A 37 8.15 10.48 2.74
CA ARG A 37 7.13 11.25 2.01
C ARG A 37 5.71 10.81 2.37
N LEU A 38 5.47 9.51 2.48
CA LEU A 38 4.18 8.99 2.90
C LEU A 38 3.84 9.42 4.32
N ARG A 39 4.78 9.32 5.27
CA ARG A 39 4.61 9.76 6.66
C ARG A 39 4.24 11.24 6.72
N ALA A 40 4.98 12.10 6.04
CA ALA A 40 4.68 13.53 5.98
C ALA A 40 3.30 13.81 5.36
N GLY A 41 2.94 13.08 4.30
CA GLY A 41 1.64 13.18 3.65
C GLY A 41 0.47 12.77 4.53
N VAL A 42 0.62 11.69 5.31
CA VAL A 42 -0.38 11.21 6.28
C VAL A 42 -0.50 12.19 7.45
N VAL A 43 0.62 12.58 8.07
CA VAL A 43 0.63 13.50 9.22
C VAL A 43 0.01 14.86 8.88
N SER A 44 0.29 15.40 7.69
CA SER A 44 -0.27 16.68 7.23
C SER A 44 -1.69 16.59 6.65
N GLY A 45 -2.25 15.37 6.53
CA GLY A 45 -3.49 15.10 5.81
C GLY A 45 -3.42 15.37 4.30
N ALA A 46 -2.24 15.70 3.75
CA ALA A 46 -2.08 15.97 2.32
C ALA A 46 -2.31 14.74 1.45
N TRP A 47 -2.08 13.54 2.00
CA TRP A 47 -2.41 12.29 1.33
C TRP A 47 -3.93 12.13 1.24
N ASP A 48 -4.64 12.29 2.35
CA ASP A 48 -6.10 12.12 2.41
C ASP A 48 -6.82 13.11 1.48
N ARG A 49 -6.39 14.37 1.44
CA ARG A 49 -6.96 15.38 0.51
C ARG A 49 -6.92 14.97 -0.97
N ARG A 50 -5.97 14.12 -1.37
CA ARG A 50 -5.78 13.68 -2.76
C ARG A 50 -6.26 12.26 -3.02
N HIS A 51 -6.21 11.40 -2.00
CA HIS A 51 -6.28 9.96 -2.19
C HIS A 51 -7.18 9.26 -1.16
N ALA A 52 -8.02 9.97 -0.38
CA ALA A 52 -8.88 9.32 0.63
C ALA A 52 -10.03 8.48 0.08
N ALA A 53 -10.38 8.60 -1.20
CA ALA A 53 -11.54 7.90 -1.78
C ALA A 53 -11.58 6.37 -1.47
N PRO A 54 -10.47 5.61 -1.55
CA PRO A 54 -10.47 4.18 -1.23
C PRO A 54 -10.65 3.85 0.26
N ARG A 55 -10.43 4.81 1.18
CA ARG A 55 -10.67 4.61 2.63
C ARG A 55 -12.13 4.33 2.95
N HIS A 56 -13.05 4.80 2.10
CA HIS A 56 -14.50 4.68 2.28
C HIS A 56 -15.12 3.55 1.45
N GLN A 57 -14.31 2.85 0.66
CA GLN A 57 -14.78 1.71 -0.11
C GLN A 57 -14.73 0.46 0.79
N PRO A 58 -15.83 -0.31 0.88
CA PRO A 58 -15.85 -1.52 1.72
C PRO A 58 -14.98 -2.64 1.13
N ALA A 59 -14.72 -2.61 -0.18
CA ALA A 59 -13.89 -3.57 -0.87
C ALA A 59 -13.21 -2.94 -2.10
N LEU A 60 -12.03 -3.47 -2.46
CA LEU A 60 -11.38 -3.24 -3.74
C LEU A 60 -11.50 -4.50 -4.59
N VAL A 61 -12.03 -4.38 -5.81
CA VAL A 61 -11.95 -5.43 -6.82
C VAL A 61 -10.53 -5.41 -7.41
N GLY A 62 -9.62 -6.14 -6.76
CA GLY A 62 -8.20 -6.18 -7.10
C GLY A 62 -7.85 -7.09 -8.27
N SER A 63 -6.57 -7.37 -8.44
CA SER A 63 -6.03 -8.29 -9.45
C SER A 63 -6.26 -9.80 -9.20
N PRO A 64 -6.39 -10.32 -7.96
CA PRO A 64 -6.55 -11.75 -7.75
C PRO A 64 -7.80 -12.31 -8.43
N ARG A 65 -7.66 -13.50 -9.03
CA ARG A 65 -8.77 -14.29 -9.61
C ARG A 65 -8.64 -15.72 -9.15
N LEU A 66 -9.77 -16.33 -8.79
CA LEU A 66 -9.82 -17.75 -8.51
C LEU A 66 -9.94 -18.51 -9.83
N VAL A 67 -8.99 -19.41 -10.09
CA VAL A 67 -9.04 -20.33 -11.24
C VAL A 67 -9.29 -21.73 -10.71
N THR A 68 -10.31 -22.40 -11.23
CA THR A 68 -10.71 -23.75 -10.82
C THR A 68 -10.74 -24.66 -12.04
N ALA A 69 -10.48 -25.95 -11.85
CA ALA A 69 -10.71 -26.94 -12.90
C ALA A 69 -12.22 -27.04 -13.21
N CYS A 70 -12.56 -27.18 -14.49
CA CYS A 70 -13.89 -27.64 -14.88
C CYS A 70 -13.99 -29.16 -14.63
N ARG A 71 -15.14 -29.62 -14.16
CA ARG A 71 -15.44 -31.05 -14.03
C ARG A 71 -15.77 -31.66 -15.38
#